data_AF-A0A7V9V0N7-F1
#
_entry.id   AF-A0A7V9V0N7-F1
#
_cell.length_a   1.000
_cell.length_b   1.000
_cell.length_c   1.000
_cell.angle_alpha   90.00
_cell.angle_beta   90.00
_cell.angle_gamma   90.00
#
_symmetry.space_group_name_H-M   'P 1'
#
loop_
_entity.id
_entity.type
_entity.pdbx_description
1 polymer ?
#
loop_
_entity_poly.entity_id
_entity_poly.type
_entity_poly.pdbx_seq_one_letter_code
_entity_poly.pdbx_strand_id
1 'polypeptide(L)'
;MFRSQLPVTGIRFLTMLAVTALAAVGLWTPTADASQPIARDATGVRLQVNASGQALLTYRVQGRTRHVLAWGAVNAIHPTQKREQVAFRVDYSGGWRSLGRSLQNGFRNVCKPTKVGLTAVVAACRAPDGSY
;
A
#
# COMPACT_ATOMS: atom_id res chain seq x y z
N MET A 1 19.56 -39.86 47.33
CA MET A 1 18.23 -40.00 46.69
C MET A 1 17.49 -38.68 46.82
N PHE A 2 17.38 -37.88 45.76
CA PHE A 2 16.32 -36.87 45.60
C PHE A 2 16.27 -36.51 44.11
N ARG A 3 15.28 -37.05 43.39
CA ARG A 3 15.03 -36.79 41.99
C ARG A 3 13.77 -35.92 41.94
N SER A 4 13.94 -34.62 41.72
CA SER A 4 12.84 -33.66 41.66
C SER A 4 12.02 -33.90 40.39
N GLN A 5 10.82 -34.45 40.54
CA GLN A 5 9.85 -34.60 39.45
C GLN A 5 9.06 -33.29 39.31
N LEU A 6 9.29 -32.55 38.23
CA LEU A 6 8.46 -31.39 37.87
C LEU A 6 7.10 -31.86 37.34
N PRO A 7 5.96 -31.29 37.77
CA PRO A 7 4.63 -31.71 37.35
C PRO A 7 4.37 -31.31 35.89
N VAL A 8 4.37 -32.33 35.02
CA VAL A 8 4.17 -32.23 33.56
C VAL A 8 2.82 -31.59 33.17
N THR A 9 1.86 -31.55 34.09
CA THR A 9 0.49 -31.05 33.88
C THR A 9 0.40 -29.51 33.77
N GLY A 10 1.23 -28.77 34.51
CA GLY A 10 1.21 -27.29 34.49
C GLY A 10 1.78 -26.69 33.20
N ILE A 11 2.76 -27.38 32.61
CA ILE A 11 3.43 -26.96 31.37
C ILE A 11 2.47 -26.98 30.18
N ARG A 12 1.53 -27.94 30.14
CA ARG A 12 0.52 -28.09 29.07
C ARG A 12 -0.57 -27.01 29.10
N PHE A 13 -0.98 -26.58 30.30
CA PHE A 13 -1.94 -25.49 30.46
C PHE A 13 -1.34 -24.12 30.12
N LEU A 14 -0.10 -23.86 30.55
CA LEU A 14 0.63 -22.63 30.23
C LEU A 14 0.91 -22.49 28.72
N THR A 15 1.22 -23.60 28.05
CA THR A 15 1.45 -23.61 26.60
C THR A 15 0.16 -23.38 25.80
N MET A 16 -0.98 -23.97 26.21
CA MET A 16 -2.26 -23.68 25.57
C MET A 16 -2.70 -22.22 25.75
N LEU A 17 -2.52 -21.64 26.94
CA LEU A 17 -2.87 -20.24 27.21
C LEU A 17 -1.99 -19.26 26.41
N ALA A 18 -0.71 -19.58 26.23
CA ALA A 18 0.20 -18.78 25.42
C ALA A 18 -0.16 -18.82 23.94
N VAL A 19 -0.59 -19.97 23.41
CA VAL A 19 -1.00 -20.11 22.00
C VAL A 19 -2.30 -19.35 21.70
N THR A 20 -3.29 -19.36 22.60
CA THR A 20 -4.51 -18.56 22.44
C THR A 20 -4.26 -17.06 22.60
N ALA A 21 -3.36 -16.64 23.50
CA ALA A 21 -2.97 -15.25 23.65
C ALA A 21 -2.23 -14.71 22.40
N LEU A 22 -1.34 -15.50 21.77
CA LEU A 22 -0.68 -15.10 20.53
C LEU A 22 -1.65 -15.04 19.32
N ALA A 23 -2.65 -15.93 19.26
CA ALA A 23 -3.65 -15.92 18.19
C ALA A 23 -4.54 -14.67 18.21
N ALA A 24 -4.78 -14.06 19.38
CA ALA A 24 -5.61 -12.87 19.51
C ALA A 24 -4.96 -11.57 18.99
N VAL A 25 -3.63 -11.51 18.90
CA VAL A 25 -2.90 -10.28 18.49
C VAL A 25 -2.89 -10.09 16.96
N GLY A 26 -3.14 -11.15 16.17
CA GLY A 26 -3.05 -11.10 14.71
C GLY A 26 -4.21 -10.43 13.97
N LEU A 27 -5.29 -10.05 14.66
CA LEU A 27 -6.53 -9.57 14.03
C LEU A 27 -6.60 -8.05 13.77
N TRP A 28 -5.55 -7.31 14.13
CA TRP A 28 -5.52 -5.86 14.02
C TRP A 28 -4.43 -5.43 13.04
N THR A 29 -4.54 -5.83 11.77
CA THR A 29 -3.77 -5.17 10.71
C THR A 29 -4.55 -3.94 10.27
N PRO A 30 -4.16 -2.70 10.67
CA PRO A 30 -4.82 -1.50 10.16
C PRO A 30 -4.73 -1.52 8.63
N THR A 31 -5.87 -1.41 7.95
CA THR A 31 -5.89 -1.22 6.50
C THR A 31 -5.35 0.18 6.22
N ALA A 32 -4.33 0.24 5.37
CA ALA A 32 -3.74 1.49 4.94
C ALA A 32 -4.66 2.14 3.91
N ASP A 33 -5.48 3.11 4.33
CA ASP A 33 -6.41 3.83 3.44
C ASP A 33 -5.86 5.23 3.13
N ALA A 34 -4.97 5.31 2.13
CA ALA A 34 -4.54 6.58 1.57
C ALA A 34 -5.38 6.93 0.34
N SER A 35 -6.11 8.06 0.42
CA SER A 35 -6.83 8.63 -0.72
C SER A 35 -6.41 10.08 -0.92
N GLN A 36 -5.98 10.41 -2.13
CA GLN A 36 -5.59 11.77 -2.48
C GLN A 36 -6.06 12.12 -3.91
N PRO A 37 -6.74 13.27 -4.10
CA PRO A 37 -7.08 13.73 -5.45
C PRO A 37 -5.83 14.17 -6.21
N ILE A 38 -5.58 13.58 -7.39
CA ILE A 38 -4.45 13.93 -8.28
C ILE A 38 -4.87 14.90 -9.39
N ALA A 39 -6.05 14.68 -9.98
CA ALA A 39 -6.58 15.50 -11.06
C ALA A 39 -8.11 15.46 -11.06
N ARG A 40 -8.72 16.47 -11.69
CA ARG A 40 -10.15 16.53 -11.98
C ARG A 40 -10.35 16.40 -13.49
N ASP A 41 -11.47 15.81 -13.89
CA ASP A 41 -11.89 15.67 -15.30
C ASP A 41 -10.82 15.00 -16.19
N ALA A 42 -10.12 14.01 -15.61
CA ALA A 42 -9.08 13.27 -16.29
C ALA A 42 -9.67 12.17 -17.17
N THR A 43 -9.14 12.01 -18.38
CA THR A 43 -9.55 10.98 -19.34
C THR A 43 -8.36 10.12 -19.76
N GLY A 44 -8.63 8.91 -20.25
CA GLY A 44 -7.59 7.99 -20.72
C GLY A 44 -6.55 7.67 -19.64
N VAL A 45 -7.01 7.48 -18.39
CA VAL A 45 -6.13 7.23 -17.25
C VAL A 45 -5.48 5.85 -17.39
N ARG A 46 -4.15 5.82 -17.22
CA ARG A 46 -3.33 4.61 -17.15
C ARG A 46 -2.53 4.64 -15.86
N LEU A 47 -2.64 3.56 -15.10
CA LEU A 47 -1.88 3.32 -13.87
C LEU A 47 -0.80 2.29 -14.14
N GLN A 48 0.44 2.61 -13.74
CA GLN A 48 1.56 1.67 -13.73
C GLN A 48 2.25 1.78 -12.37
N VAL A 49 2.68 0.65 -11.79
CA VAL A 49 3.43 0.63 -10.53
C VAL A 49 4.70 -0.20 -10.73
N ASN A 50 5.84 0.31 -10.27
CA ASN A 50 7.13 -0.39 -10.37
C ASN A 50 7.44 -1.19 -9.09
N ALA A 51 8.53 -1.97 -9.13
CA ALA A 51 8.93 -2.83 -8.01
C ALA A 51 9.35 -2.05 -6.74
N SER A 52 9.62 -0.74 -6.87
CA SER A 52 9.96 0.13 -5.74
C SER A 52 8.74 0.80 -5.10
N GLY A 53 7.52 0.41 -5.48
CA GLY A 53 6.28 0.99 -4.95
C GLY A 53 5.99 2.41 -5.43
N GLN A 54 6.59 2.84 -6.54
CA GLN A 54 6.25 4.10 -7.19
C GLN A 54 5.15 3.85 -8.22
N ALA A 55 4.18 4.75 -8.28
CA ALA A 55 3.11 4.74 -9.26
C ALA A 55 3.32 5.87 -10.29
N LEU A 56 3.32 5.53 -11.58
CA LEU A 56 3.29 6.49 -12.67
C LEU A 56 1.88 6.53 -13.24
N LEU A 57 1.19 7.64 -13.02
CA LEU A 57 -0.10 7.94 -13.62
C LEU A 57 0.12 8.67 -14.94
N THR A 58 -0.54 8.19 -15.98
CA THR A 58 -0.64 8.89 -17.26
C THR A 58 -2.10 9.18 -17.56
N TYR A 59 -2.45 10.43 -17.85
CA TYR A 59 -3.83 10.82 -18.17
C TYR A 59 -3.87 12.06 -19.06
N ARG A 60 -5.03 12.35 -19.62
CA ARG A 60 -5.30 13.58 -20.38
C ARG A 60 -6.20 14.52 -19.59
N VAL A 61 -5.84 15.79 -19.55
CA VAL A 61 -6.64 16.88 -18.96
C VAL A 61 -6.43 18.14 -19.78
N GLN A 62 -7.51 18.87 -20.08
CA GLN A 62 -7.45 20.11 -20.90
C GLN A 62 -6.65 19.94 -22.20
N GLY A 63 -6.85 18.82 -22.91
CA GLY A 63 -6.17 18.51 -24.17
C GLY A 63 -4.68 18.13 -24.06
N ARG A 64 -4.12 18.06 -22.85
CA ARG A 64 -2.70 17.73 -22.62
C ARG A 64 -2.54 16.39 -21.91
N THR A 65 -1.56 15.60 -22.34
CA THR A 65 -1.13 14.40 -21.61
C THR A 65 -0.24 14.79 -20.44
N ARG A 66 -0.52 14.24 -19.27
CA ARG A 66 0.25 14.43 -18.04
C ARG A 66 0.84 13.10 -17.59
N HIS A 67 2.05 13.16 -17.07
CA HIS A 67 2.74 12.06 -16.40
C HIS A 67 3.01 12.51 -14.97
N VAL A 68 2.48 11.76 -14.00
CA VAL A 68 2.57 12.10 -12.58
C VAL A 68 3.14 10.91 -11.83
N LEU A 69 4.25 11.12 -11.13
CA LEU A 69 4.86 10.11 -10.29
C LEU A 69 4.36 10.29 -8.85
N ALA A 70 3.87 9.22 -8.22
CA ALA A 70 3.36 9.22 -6.85
C ALA A 70 3.93 8.05 -6.04
N TRP A 71 4.31 8.27 -4.77
CA TRP A 71 4.84 7.22 -3.89
C TRP A 71 4.77 7.61 -2.41
N GLY A 72 5.14 6.69 -1.51
CA GLY A 72 5.44 7.00 -0.12
C GLY A 72 4.26 6.99 0.85
N ALA A 73 3.04 6.71 0.38
CA ALA A 73 1.84 6.67 1.23
C ALA A 73 1.51 5.27 1.80
N VAL A 74 2.52 4.42 1.99
CA VAL A 74 2.32 3.07 2.55
C VAL A 74 1.94 3.21 4.04
N ASN A 75 0.95 2.44 4.50
CA ASN A 75 0.45 2.49 5.89
C ASN A 75 -0.17 3.84 6.31
N ALA A 76 -0.83 4.54 5.38
CA ALA A 76 -1.59 5.72 5.74
C ALA A 76 -2.72 5.38 6.72
N ILE A 77 -2.75 6.11 7.82
CA ILE A 77 -3.79 6.01 8.85
C ILE A 77 -5.01 6.83 8.43
N HIS A 78 -6.18 6.44 8.93
CA HIS A 78 -7.38 7.27 8.83
C HIS A 78 -7.09 8.68 9.37
N PRO A 79 -7.65 9.76 8.78
CA PRO A 79 -7.42 11.11 9.26
C PRO A 79 -7.67 11.21 10.77
N THR A 80 -6.64 11.62 11.52
CA THR A 80 -6.76 11.86 12.96
C THR A 80 -6.35 13.28 13.30
N GLN A 81 -6.89 13.85 14.37
CA GLN A 81 -6.48 15.17 14.85
C GLN A 81 -5.07 15.17 15.49
N LYS A 82 -4.54 13.99 15.84
CA LYS A 82 -3.35 13.85 16.70
C LYS A 82 -2.07 13.47 15.95
N ARG A 83 -2.18 12.99 14.70
CA ARG A 83 -1.04 12.50 13.92
C ARG A 83 -1.12 13.00 12.50
N GLU A 84 0.05 13.34 11.94
CA GLU A 84 0.19 13.71 10.54
C GLU A 84 -0.23 12.54 9.64
N GLN A 85 -1.06 12.85 8.64
CA GLN A 85 -1.52 11.87 7.67
C GLN A 85 -0.38 11.52 6.71
N VAL A 86 -0.10 10.23 6.52
CA VAL A 86 0.83 9.81 5.48
C VAL A 86 0.18 10.08 4.13
N ALA A 87 0.72 11.06 3.39
CA ALA A 87 0.24 11.46 2.08
C ALA A 87 1.17 10.97 0.96
N PHE A 88 0.67 10.94 -0.27
CA PHE A 88 1.54 10.65 -1.41
C PHE A 88 2.50 11.81 -1.61
N ARG A 89 3.77 11.46 -1.81
CA ARG A 89 4.74 12.34 -2.46
C ARG A 89 4.39 12.35 -3.93
N VAL A 90 4.03 13.51 -4.47
CA VAL A 90 3.56 13.65 -5.86
C VAL A 90 4.51 14.55 -6.64
N ASP A 91 4.95 14.06 -7.79
CA ASP A 91 5.76 14.79 -8.77
C ASP A 91 5.01 14.87 -10.11
N TYR A 92 4.40 16.03 -10.35
CA TYR A 92 3.67 16.35 -11.58
C TYR A 92 4.54 16.55 -12.82
N SER A 93 5.87 16.49 -12.68
CA SER A 93 6.81 16.54 -13.80
C SER A 93 7.15 15.16 -14.37
N GLY A 94 6.57 14.09 -13.83
CA GLY A 94 6.81 12.71 -14.30
C GLY A 94 8.19 12.17 -13.92
N GLY A 95 8.79 12.70 -12.85
CA GLY A 95 10.08 12.28 -12.30
C GLY A 95 11.21 13.29 -12.43
N TRP A 96 11.06 14.37 -13.21
CA TRP A 96 12.13 15.35 -13.39
C TRP A 96 12.53 16.04 -12.07
N ARG A 97 11.54 16.48 -11.28
CA ARG A 97 11.80 17.17 -10.01
C ARG A 97 12.39 16.24 -8.96
N SER A 98 11.92 15.00 -8.91
CA SER A 98 12.29 14.05 -7.86
C SER A 98 13.50 13.18 -8.18
N LEU A 99 13.71 12.83 -9.45
CA LEU A 99 14.72 11.87 -9.90
C LEU A 99 15.69 12.46 -10.95
N GLY A 100 15.51 13.72 -11.35
CA GLY A 100 16.34 14.38 -12.37
C GLY A 100 16.14 13.83 -13.79
N ARG A 101 15.11 13.00 -14.02
CA ARG A 101 14.80 12.41 -15.34
C ARG A 101 13.32 12.08 -15.48
N SER A 102 12.81 12.11 -16.72
CA SER A 102 11.48 11.57 -17.02
C SER A 102 11.47 10.06 -16.89
N LEU A 103 10.45 9.52 -16.21
CA LEU A 103 10.20 8.08 -16.16
C LEU A 103 9.26 7.59 -17.26
N GLN A 104 8.71 8.46 -18.10
CA GLN A 104 7.75 8.07 -19.15
C GLN A 104 8.27 6.91 -20.03
N ASN A 105 9.56 6.96 -20.37
CA ASN A 105 10.22 5.93 -21.18
C ASN A 105 11.01 5.01 -20.25
N GLY A 106 10.63 3.73 -20.18
CA GLY A 106 11.31 2.73 -19.35
C GLY A 106 10.66 2.46 -17.98
N PHE A 107 9.50 3.04 -17.68
CA PHE A 107 8.76 2.67 -16.48
C PHE A 107 8.21 1.24 -16.58
N ARG A 108 8.90 0.30 -15.93
CA ARG A 108 8.49 -1.10 -15.91
C ARG A 108 7.34 -1.30 -14.93
N ASN A 109 6.15 -1.55 -15.46
CA ASN A 109 5.00 -1.93 -14.67
C ASN A 109 5.15 -3.38 -14.18
N VAL A 110 5.09 -3.61 -12.88
CA VAL A 110 5.05 -4.94 -12.26
C VAL A 110 3.67 -5.30 -11.73
N CYS A 111 2.75 -4.33 -11.73
CA CYS A 111 1.40 -4.48 -11.22
C CYS A 111 0.48 -5.07 -12.29
N LYS A 112 -0.31 -6.08 -11.92
CA LYS A 112 -1.25 -6.72 -12.84
C LYS A 112 -2.59 -5.98 -12.79
N PRO A 113 -3.13 -5.47 -13.92
CA PRO A 113 -4.46 -4.88 -13.93
C PRO A 113 -5.49 -5.82 -13.29
N THR A 114 -6.34 -5.28 -12.42
CA THR A 114 -7.34 -6.07 -11.70
C THR A 114 -8.63 -5.28 -11.56
N LYS A 115 -9.74 -6.00 -11.43
CA LYS A 115 -11.02 -5.41 -11.05
C LYS A 115 -11.12 -5.44 -9.53
N VAL A 116 -11.49 -4.32 -8.93
CA VAL A 116 -11.83 -4.22 -7.51
C VAL A 116 -13.31 -3.89 -7.40
N GLY A 117 -13.98 -4.41 -6.37
CA GLY A 117 -15.42 -4.25 -6.15
C GLY A 117 -15.80 -2.86 -5.62
N LEU A 118 -15.40 -1.80 -6.32
CA LEU A 118 -15.67 -0.41 -5.96
C LEU A 118 -16.40 0.28 -7.12
N THR A 119 -17.33 1.18 -6.78
CA THR A 119 -18.04 1.99 -7.77
C THR A 119 -17.10 3.04 -8.38
N ALA A 120 -17.25 3.29 -9.68
CA ALA A 120 -16.51 4.33 -10.42
C ALA A 120 -14.97 4.15 -10.48
N VAL A 121 -14.46 2.92 -10.37
CA VAL A 121 -13.04 2.65 -10.59
C VAL A 121 -12.66 2.79 -12.06
N VAL A 122 -11.67 3.63 -12.33
CA VAL A 122 -11.11 3.82 -13.68
C VAL A 122 -9.94 2.89 -13.94
N ALA A 123 -9.07 2.71 -12.96
CA ALA A 123 -7.92 1.81 -13.03
C ALA A 123 -7.54 1.32 -11.64
N ALA A 124 -7.31 0.02 -11.52
CA ALA A 124 -6.75 -0.62 -10.34
C ALA A 124 -5.80 -1.73 -10.78
N CYS A 125 -4.84 -2.08 -9.93
CA CYS A 125 -3.92 -3.17 -10.22
C CYS A 125 -3.55 -3.89 -8.93
N ARG A 126 -3.15 -5.16 -9.03
CA ARG A 126 -2.65 -5.95 -7.92
C ARG A 126 -1.13 -6.04 -8.02
N ALA A 127 -0.45 -5.60 -6.96
CA ALA A 127 0.99 -5.69 -6.85
C ALA A 127 1.46 -7.14 -6.55
N PRO A 128 2.73 -7.48 -6.80
CA PRO A 128 3.26 -8.83 -6.55
C PRO A 128 3.17 -9.32 -5.09
N ASP A 129 3.21 -8.39 -4.13
CA ASP A 129 3.04 -8.68 -2.70
C ASP A 129 1.57 -8.91 -2.29
N GLY A 130 0.64 -8.79 -3.24
CA GLY A 130 -0.79 -9.00 -3.03
C GLY A 130 -1.59 -7.74 -2.68
N SER A 131 -0.93 -6.59 -2.50
CA SER A 131 -1.58 -5.29 -2.29
C SER A 131 -2.27 -4.75 -3.56
N TYR A 132 -3.11 -3.73 -3.41
CA TYR A 132 -3.94 -3.10 -4.46
C TYR A 132 -3.76 -1.59 -4.52
#